data_AF-A0A5Z7XWZ5-F1
#
_entry.id   AF-A0A5Z7XWZ5-F1
#
_cell.length_a   1.000
_cell.length_b   1.000
_cell.length_c   1.000
_cell.angle_alpha   90.00
_cell.angle_beta   90.00
_cell.angle_gamma   90.00
#
_symmetry.space_group_name_H-M   'P 1'
#
loop_
_entity.id
_entity.type
_entity.pdbx_description
1 polymer ?
#
loop_
_entity_poly.entity_id
_entity_poly.type
_entity_poly.pdbx_seq_one_letter_code
_entity_poly.pdbx_strand_id
1 'polypeptide(L)'
;MFFKTSHPDVLTAWDQYVSDCQKLHSEARELERVLGCGARALFRTSVSERCFKGICFSTSARPFAPELWTVQRMVTGWSCEPRRSRIPKALKAQATELAELWAENVPRTRADFTPGLNAMGLDFSVTLFGSFARFRLGDVVYIETGMKPAAHMTEILSEEYLAARKQAEASS
;
A
#
# COMPACT_ATOMS: atom_id res chain seq x y z
N MET A 1 -7.13 -3.72 22.67
CA MET A 1 -6.01 -4.15 23.56
C MET A 1 -4.70 -3.76 22.89
N PHE A 2 -3.63 -3.57 23.66
CA PHE A 2 -2.34 -3.14 23.14
C PHE A 2 -1.29 -4.19 23.45
N PHE A 3 -0.42 -4.49 22.49
CA PHE A 3 0.63 -5.48 22.64
C PHE A 3 1.94 -4.98 22.05
N LYS A 4 3.05 -5.55 22.52
CA LYS A 4 4.37 -5.38 21.93
C LYS A 4 5.09 -6.71 21.78
N THR A 5 6.05 -6.77 20.86
CA THR A 5 6.96 -7.90 20.72
C THR A 5 8.28 -7.50 20.08
N SER A 6 9.33 -8.24 20.40
CA SER A 6 10.62 -8.25 19.71
C SER A 6 10.90 -9.60 19.05
N HIS A 7 9.85 -10.40 18.79
CA HIS A 7 10.00 -11.74 18.21
C HIS A 7 10.67 -11.66 16.81
N PRO A 8 11.72 -12.45 16.54
CA PRO A 8 12.50 -12.37 15.30
C PRO A 8 11.66 -12.51 14.02
N ASP A 9 10.68 -13.40 14.01
CA ASP A 9 9.82 -13.61 12.83
C ASP A 9 8.95 -12.38 12.52
N VAL A 10 8.48 -11.68 13.56
CA VAL A 10 7.68 -10.46 13.40
C VAL A 10 8.55 -9.32 12.87
N LEU A 11 9.78 -9.21 13.38
CA LEU A 11 10.75 -8.21 12.91
C LEU A 11 11.17 -8.47 11.46
N THR A 12 11.46 -9.73 11.12
CA THR A 12 11.83 -10.14 9.76
C THR A 12 10.70 -9.85 8.77
N ALA A 13 9.46 -10.19 9.12
CA ALA A 13 8.30 -9.88 8.29
C ALA A 13 8.07 -8.36 8.15
N TRP A 14 8.38 -7.59 9.20
CA TRP A 14 8.33 -6.13 9.14
C TRP A 14 9.36 -5.55 8.17
N ASP A 15 10.60 -6.00 8.27
CA ASP A 15 11.69 -5.53 7.40
C ASP A 15 11.39 -5.85 5.93
N GLN A 16 10.91 -7.05 5.65
CA GLN A 16 10.48 -7.43 4.31
C GLN A 16 9.34 -6.56 3.80
N TYR A 17 8.31 -6.32 4.62
CA TYR A 17 7.18 -5.47 4.25
C TYR A 17 7.60 -4.02 3.97
N VAL A 18 8.49 -3.45 4.79
CA VAL A 18 9.03 -2.10 4.57
C VAL A 18 9.85 -2.04 3.28
N SER A 19 10.71 -3.03 3.05
CA SER A 19 11.50 -3.16 1.82
C SER A 19 10.60 -3.22 0.57
N ASP A 20 9.56 -4.06 0.62
CA ASP A 20 8.59 -4.17 -0.49
C ASP A 20 7.78 -2.89 -0.67
N CYS A 21 7.45 -2.16 0.40
CA CYS A 21 6.82 -0.84 0.30
C CYS A 21 7.73 0.17 -0.40
N GLN A 22 9.03 0.18 -0.09
CA GLN A 22 10.01 1.06 -0.72
C GLN A 22 10.18 0.71 -2.21
N LYS A 23 10.24 -0.58 -2.54
CA LYS A 23 10.29 -1.05 -3.92
C LYS A 23 9.03 -0.70 -4.71
N LEU A 24 7.85 -0.95 -4.15
CA LEU A 24 6.56 -0.53 -4.72
C LEU A 24 6.53 0.98 -4.98
N HIS A 25 6.99 1.79 -4.03
CA HIS A 25 7.07 3.25 -4.21
C HIS A 25 8.05 3.66 -5.31
N SER A 26 9.17 2.96 -5.44
CA SER A 26 10.17 3.24 -6.47
C SER A 26 9.64 2.90 -7.87
N GLU A 27 9.02 1.72 -8.04
CA GLU A 27 8.33 1.34 -9.28
C GLU A 27 7.24 2.35 -9.65
N ALA A 28 6.45 2.79 -8.66
CA ALA A 28 5.38 3.77 -8.88
C ALA A 28 5.91 5.14 -9.32
N ARG A 29 7.02 5.61 -8.74
CA ARG A 29 7.68 6.86 -9.15
C ARG A 29 8.19 6.78 -10.58
N GLU A 30 8.67 5.62 -11.02
CA GLU A 30 9.10 5.44 -12.40
C GLU A 30 7.93 5.55 -13.38
N LEU A 31 6.79 4.91 -13.06
CA LEU A 31 5.57 5.09 -13.85
C LEU A 31 5.10 6.55 -13.88
N GLU A 32 5.11 7.25 -12.74
CA GLU A 32 4.78 8.69 -12.68
C GLU A 32 5.70 9.52 -13.58
N ARG A 33 7.00 9.24 -13.56
CA ARG A 33 8.02 9.93 -14.37
C ARG A 33 7.79 9.71 -15.87
N VAL A 34 7.55 8.46 -16.28
CA VAL A 34 7.35 8.10 -17.69
C VAL A 34 6.04 8.68 -18.23
N LEU A 35 4.98 8.72 -17.42
CA LEU A 35 3.70 9.31 -17.82
C LEU A 35 3.70 10.84 -17.81
N GLY A 36 4.47 11.48 -16.91
CA GLY A 36 4.51 12.93 -16.79
C GLY A 36 3.14 13.54 -16.47
N CYS A 37 2.91 14.79 -16.91
CA CYS A 37 1.64 15.51 -16.79
C CYS A 37 1.02 15.57 -15.37
N GLY A 38 1.86 15.50 -14.33
CA GLY A 38 1.38 15.47 -12.94
C GLY A 38 0.65 14.18 -12.56
N ALA A 39 0.97 13.06 -13.22
CA ALA A 39 0.54 11.73 -12.80
C ALA A 39 1.00 11.46 -11.37
N ARG A 40 0.08 10.91 -10.56
CA ARG A 40 0.35 10.47 -9.20
C ARG A 40 -0.18 9.06 -8.98
N ALA A 41 0.69 8.15 -8.59
CA ALA A 41 0.34 6.80 -8.20
C ALA A 41 -0.55 6.82 -6.95
N LEU A 42 -1.57 5.97 -6.98
CA LEU A 42 -2.45 5.70 -5.86
C LEU A 42 -2.18 4.28 -5.38
N PHE A 43 -2.24 4.11 -4.06
CA PHE A 43 -2.03 2.82 -3.41
C PHE A 43 -3.30 2.38 -2.70
N ARG A 44 -3.56 1.08 -2.70
CA ARG A 44 -4.50 0.45 -1.78
C ARG A 44 -3.69 -0.09 -0.61
N THR A 45 -4.11 0.23 0.60
CA THR A 45 -3.55 -0.34 1.83
C THR A 45 -4.67 -1.05 2.58
N SER A 46 -4.42 -2.28 2.99
CA SER A 46 -5.25 -3.05 3.90
C SER A 46 -4.43 -3.43 5.13
N VAL A 47 -5.00 -4.21 6.04
CA VAL A 47 -4.27 -4.73 7.19
C VAL A 47 -3.12 -5.65 6.76
N SER A 48 -3.30 -6.49 5.74
CA SER A 48 -2.27 -7.45 5.32
C SER A 48 -1.44 -6.98 4.14
N GLU A 49 -1.84 -5.95 3.40
CA GLU A 49 -1.16 -5.61 2.15
C GLU A 49 -1.07 -4.12 1.84
N ARG A 50 -0.08 -3.77 1.03
CA ARG A 50 -0.06 -2.52 0.26
C ARG A 50 0.29 -2.82 -1.20
N CYS A 51 -0.52 -2.31 -2.13
CA CYS A 51 -0.30 -2.50 -3.56
C CYS A 51 -0.67 -1.24 -4.36
N PHE A 52 -0.20 -1.21 -5.61
CA PHE A 52 -0.62 -0.20 -6.58
C PHE A 52 -2.11 -0.35 -6.92
N LYS A 53 -2.82 0.77 -7.04
CA LYS A 53 -4.26 0.83 -7.35
C LYS A 53 -4.55 1.43 -8.72
N GLY A 54 -3.60 2.18 -9.28
CA GLY A 54 -3.78 3.01 -10.47
C GLY A 54 -3.16 4.38 -10.27
N ILE A 55 -3.39 5.28 -11.22
CA ILE A 55 -2.88 6.65 -11.19
C ILE A 55 -4.01 7.67 -11.08
N CYS A 56 -3.67 8.87 -10.67
CA CYS A 56 -4.53 10.04 -10.75
C CYS A 56 -3.79 11.17 -11.48
N PHE A 57 -4.49 11.88 -12.35
CA PHE A 57 -4.01 13.11 -12.97
C PHE A 57 -4.66 14.29 -12.28
N SER A 58 -3.85 15.15 -11.65
CA SER A 58 -4.29 16.35 -10.94
C SER A 58 -4.73 17.48 -11.87
N THR A 59 -4.28 17.45 -13.12
CA THR A 59 -4.62 18.44 -14.15
C THR A 59 -5.47 17.80 -15.25
N SER A 60 -6.08 18.63 -16.08
CA SER A 60 -6.74 18.16 -17.31
C SER A 60 -5.75 17.64 -18.35
N ALA A 61 -4.45 17.96 -18.22
CA ALA A 61 -3.41 17.49 -19.11
C ALA A 61 -3.13 16.00 -18.87
N ARG A 62 -3.06 15.24 -19.96
CA ARG A 62 -2.75 13.80 -19.96
C ARG A 62 -1.76 13.50 -21.08
N PRO A 63 -0.87 12.53 -20.89
CA PRO A 63 0.10 12.13 -21.92
C PRO A 63 -0.57 11.48 -23.14
N PHE A 64 -1.77 10.93 -22.97
CA PHE A 64 -2.58 10.29 -24.01
C PHE A 64 -4.01 10.81 -23.99
N ALA A 65 -4.73 10.62 -25.10
CA ALA A 65 -6.12 11.04 -25.26
C ALA A 65 -7.01 10.60 -24.06
N PRO A 66 -7.86 11.48 -23.51
CA PRO A 66 -8.68 11.17 -22.33
C PRO A 66 -9.52 9.90 -22.43
N GLU A 67 -9.99 9.56 -23.64
CA GLU A 67 -10.79 8.38 -23.96
C GLU A 67 -10.05 7.06 -23.73
N LEU A 68 -8.72 7.10 -23.76
CA LEU A 68 -7.85 5.94 -23.54
C LEU A 68 -7.68 5.58 -22.06
N TRP A 69 -8.25 6.38 -21.16
CA TRP A 69 -8.20 6.13 -19.72
C TRP A 69 -9.57 5.71 -19.19
N THR A 70 -9.55 4.94 -18.10
CA THR A 70 -10.75 4.77 -17.28
C THR A 70 -11.12 6.09 -16.59
N VAL A 71 -12.40 6.26 -16.30
CA VAL A 71 -12.91 7.52 -15.72
C VAL A 71 -12.51 7.60 -14.25
N GLN A 72 -11.83 8.66 -13.86
CA GLN A 72 -11.54 8.98 -12.46
C GLN A 72 -12.86 9.34 -11.76
N ARG A 73 -13.29 8.56 -10.77
CA ARG A 73 -14.52 8.80 -10.00
C ARG A 73 -14.23 8.73 -8.51
N MET A 74 -15.03 9.42 -7.71
CA MET A 74 -14.94 9.31 -6.24
C MET A 74 -15.03 7.85 -5.78
N VAL A 75 -15.90 7.03 -6.39
CA VAL A 75 -16.06 5.61 -6.06
C VAL A 75 -14.81 4.76 -6.33
N THR A 76 -13.96 5.17 -7.28
CA THR A 76 -12.66 4.51 -7.53
C THR A 76 -11.53 5.15 -6.72
N GLY A 77 -11.84 6.12 -5.85
CA GLY A 77 -10.83 6.95 -5.17
C GLY A 77 -10.03 7.77 -6.17
N TRP A 78 -10.67 8.21 -7.26
CA TRP A 78 -10.09 8.97 -8.36
C TRP A 78 -9.00 8.23 -9.15
N SER A 79 -8.87 6.91 -9.00
CA SER A 79 -7.93 6.14 -9.82
C SER A 79 -8.40 6.01 -11.26
N CYS A 80 -7.43 6.00 -12.16
CA CYS A 80 -7.56 5.60 -13.56
C CYS A 80 -6.41 4.70 -13.99
N GLU A 81 -6.65 3.98 -15.08
CA GLU A 81 -5.76 3.03 -15.74
C GLU A 81 -6.05 3.08 -17.25
N PRO A 82 -5.16 2.55 -18.11
CA PRO A 82 -5.44 2.40 -19.52
C PRO A 82 -6.70 1.57 -19.77
N ARG A 83 -7.57 2.07 -20.64
CA ARG A 83 -8.80 1.40 -21.05
C ARG A 83 -8.46 0.24 -21.98
N ARG A 84 -9.02 -0.94 -21.68
CA ARG A 84 -8.79 -2.17 -22.45
C ARG A 84 -9.88 -2.49 -23.49
N SER A 85 -11.00 -1.77 -23.48
CA SER A 85 -12.17 -2.07 -24.32
C SER A 85 -12.86 -0.81 -24.82
N ARG A 86 -13.61 -0.92 -25.94
CA ARG A 86 -14.31 0.21 -26.57
C ARG A 86 -13.38 1.38 -26.95
N ILE A 87 -12.17 1.07 -27.42
CA ILE A 87 -11.21 2.06 -27.90
C ILE A 87 -11.68 2.57 -29.27
N PRO A 88 -11.81 3.90 -29.48
CA PRO A 88 -12.13 4.47 -30.78
C PRO A 88 -11.12 4.04 -31.86
N LYS A 89 -11.59 3.70 -33.07
CA LYS A 89 -10.72 3.21 -34.15
C LYS A 89 -9.57 4.16 -34.46
N ALA A 90 -9.81 5.48 -34.39
CA ALA A 90 -8.81 6.52 -34.62
C ALA A 90 -7.68 6.54 -33.57
N LEU A 91 -7.90 5.99 -32.37
CA LEU A 91 -6.94 6.02 -31.26
C LEU A 91 -6.25 4.67 -31.04
N LYS A 92 -6.44 3.68 -31.91
CA LYS A 92 -5.87 2.34 -31.73
C LYS A 92 -4.34 2.35 -31.59
N ALA A 93 -3.63 3.14 -32.40
CA ALA A 93 -2.17 3.22 -32.34
C ALA A 93 -1.70 3.77 -30.98
N GLN A 94 -2.27 4.90 -30.54
CA GLN A 94 -1.99 5.46 -29.22
C GLN A 94 -2.36 4.53 -28.07
N ALA A 95 -3.45 3.75 -28.23
CA ALA A 95 -3.85 2.77 -27.22
C ALA A 95 -2.85 1.62 -27.08
N THR A 96 -2.26 1.15 -28.20
CA THR A 96 -1.19 0.15 -28.18
C THR A 96 0.06 0.69 -27.50
N GLU A 97 0.50 1.89 -27.88
CA GLU A 97 1.65 2.56 -27.27
C GLU A 97 1.46 2.74 -25.75
N LEU A 98 0.28 3.23 -25.33
CA LEU A 98 -0.04 3.37 -23.91
C LEU A 98 -0.05 2.00 -23.19
N ALA A 99 -0.58 0.96 -23.83
CA ALA A 99 -0.63 -0.37 -23.22
C ALA A 99 0.78 -0.96 -23.03
N GLU A 100 1.68 -0.77 -23.99
CA GLU A 100 3.09 -1.19 -23.91
C GLU A 100 3.83 -0.45 -22.80
N LEU A 101 3.77 0.89 -22.82
CA LEU A 101 4.36 1.75 -21.78
C LEU A 101 3.85 1.35 -20.39
N TRP A 102 2.54 1.14 -20.26
CA TRP A 102 1.95 0.72 -18.98
C TRP A 102 2.42 -0.68 -18.57
N ALA A 103 2.45 -1.66 -19.47
CA ALA A 103 2.86 -3.02 -19.14
C ALA A 103 4.33 -3.12 -18.70
N GLU A 104 5.18 -2.28 -19.28
CA GLU A 104 6.60 -2.17 -18.93
C GLU A 104 6.81 -1.51 -17.56
N ASN A 105 6.03 -0.47 -17.24
CA ASN A 105 6.29 0.39 -16.08
C ASN A 105 5.33 0.20 -14.90
N VAL A 106 4.23 -0.55 -15.06
CA VAL A 106 3.26 -0.72 -13.98
C VAL A 106 3.91 -1.41 -12.78
N PRO A 107 3.76 -0.88 -11.55
CA PRO A 107 4.27 -1.53 -10.36
C PRO A 107 3.71 -2.94 -10.21
N ARG A 108 4.60 -3.90 -9.99
CA ARG A 108 4.27 -5.33 -9.82
C ARG A 108 4.47 -5.77 -8.39
N THR A 109 5.27 -5.04 -7.62
CA THR A 109 5.52 -5.35 -6.22
C THR A 109 4.23 -5.16 -5.41
N ARG A 110 3.95 -6.16 -4.57
CA ARG A 110 2.88 -6.13 -3.57
C ARG A 110 3.55 -6.36 -2.23
N ALA A 111 3.49 -5.36 -1.36
CA ALA A 111 4.02 -5.49 -0.01
C ALA A 111 3.03 -6.30 0.82
N ASP A 112 3.41 -7.53 1.17
CA ASP A 112 2.59 -8.45 1.94
C ASP A 112 3.09 -8.53 3.38
N PHE A 113 2.17 -8.35 4.33
CA PHE A 113 2.40 -8.48 5.76
C PHE A 113 1.61 -9.65 6.35
N THR A 114 0.99 -10.50 5.52
CA THR A 114 0.39 -11.76 5.98
C THR A 114 1.38 -12.60 6.80
N PRO A 115 2.68 -12.72 6.45
CA PRO A 115 3.66 -13.41 7.30
C PRO A 115 3.78 -12.79 8.70
N GLY A 116 3.74 -11.45 8.80
CA GLY A 116 3.81 -10.74 10.07
C GLY A 116 2.55 -10.92 10.92
N LEU A 117 1.37 -10.91 10.31
CA LEU A 117 0.12 -11.24 11.00
C LEU A 117 0.18 -12.65 11.58
N ASN A 118 0.54 -13.63 10.74
CA ASN A 118 0.64 -15.03 11.15
C ASN A 118 1.66 -15.21 12.28
N ALA A 119 2.81 -14.55 12.20
CA ALA A 119 3.82 -14.57 13.25
C ALA A 119 3.26 -14.03 14.57
N MET A 120 2.41 -13.01 14.57
CA MET A 120 1.73 -12.50 15.76
C MET A 120 0.53 -13.36 16.22
N GLY A 121 0.24 -14.48 15.56
CA GLY A 121 -0.95 -15.30 15.82
C GLY A 121 -2.25 -14.63 15.39
N LEU A 122 -2.18 -13.77 14.38
CA LEU A 122 -3.30 -13.02 13.81
C LEU A 122 -3.50 -13.40 12.34
N ASP A 123 -4.66 -13.08 11.79
CA ASP A 123 -4.96 -13.24 10.36
C ASP A 123 -5.83 -12.06 9.87
N PHE A 124 -6.42 -12.18 8.67
CA PHE A 124 -7.27 -11.13 8.11
C PHE A 124 -8.54 -10.84 8.94
N SER A 125 -8.96 -11.77 9.81
CA SER A 125 -10.15 -11.63 10.64
C SER A 125 -10.01 -10.53 11.69
N VAL A 126 -8.80 -10.02 11.95
CA VAL A 126 -8.59 -8.80 12.76
C VAL A 126 -9.43 -7.62 12.28
N THR A 127 -9.76 -7.58 10.98
CA THR A 127 -10.65 -6.57 10.39
C THR A 127 -12.12 -6.69 10.82
N LEU A 128 -12.53 -7.86 11.33
CA LEU A 128 -13.88 -8.15 11.82
C LEU A 128 -14.02 -7.89 13.32
N PHE A 129 -12.91 -7.87 14.07
CA PHE A 129 -12.91 -7.85 15.53
C PHE A 129 -12.39 -6.55 16.14
N GLY A 130 -12.31 -5.46 15.35
CA GLY A 130 -12.00 -4.12 15.84
C GLY A 130 -10.96 -3.38 15.01
N SER A 131 -10.40 -2.31 15.57
CA SER A 131 -9.27 -1.60 14.98
C SER A 131 -8.03 -2.49 14.98
N PHE A 132 -7.27 -2.42 13.90
CA PHE A 132 -5.91 -2.94 13.85
C PHE A 132 -4.97 -1.81 13.44
N ALA A 133 -4.03 -1.49 14.32
CA ALA A 133 -2.96 -0.54 14.04
C ALA A 133 -1.62 -1.15 14.47
N ARG A 134 -0.55 -0.82 13.74
CA ARG A 134 0.79 -1.31 14.04
C ARG A 134 1.84 -0.26 13.73
N PHE A 135 2.91 -0.24 14.52
CA PHE A 135 4.11 0.56 14.28
C PHE A 135 5.33 -0.14 14.87
N ARG A 136 6.53 0.27 14.45
CA ARG A 136 7.80 -0.21 14.99
C ARG A 136 8.56 0.94 15.63
N LEU A 137 9.20 0.69 16.76
CA LEU A 137 10.13 1.60 17.42
C LEU A 137 11.37 0.79 17.83
N GLY A 138 12.52 1.07 17.22
CA GLY A 138 13.72 0.23 17.38
C GLY A 138 13.42 -1.22 17.01
N ASP A 139 13.77 -2.18 17.87
CA ASP A 139 13.53 -3.61 17.66
C ASP A 139 12.24 -4.12 18.32
N VAL A 140 11.26 -3.24 18.49
CA VAL A 140 9.96 -3.57 19.07
C VAL A 140 8.84 -3.18 18.12
N VAL A 141 7.97 -4.13 17.83
CA VAL A 141 6.70 -3.90 17.11
C VAL A 141 5.58 -3.77 18.12
N TYR A 142 4.80 -2.71 17.97
CA TYR A 142 3.62 -2.41 18.78
C TYR A 142 2.37 -2.58 17.94
N ILE A 143 1.34 -3.18 18.53
CA ILE A 143 0.03 -3.31 17.88
C ILE A 143 -1.12 -2.90 18.80
N GLU A 144 -2.16 -2.37 18.17
CA GLU A 144 -3.50 -2.27 18.73
C GLU A 144 -4.36 -3.31 18.00
N THR A 145 -5.07 -4.16 18.75
CA THR A 145 -5.99 -5.14 18.18
C THR A 145 -7.11 -5.50 19.15
N GLY A 146 -8.26 -5.91 18.60
CA GLY A 146 -9.36 -6.51 19.36
C GLY A 146 -9.26 -8.02 19.54
N MET A 147 -8.31 -8.68 18.86
CA MET A 147 -8.06 -10.12 19.00
C MET A 147 -6.94 -10.39 20.01
N LYS A 148 -6.96 -11.58 20.62
CA LYS A 148 -5.85 -12.05 21.45
C LYS A 148 -4.73 -12.60 20.56
N PRO A 149 -3.52 -12.01 20.58
CA PRO A 149 -2.40 -12.49 19.78
C PRO A 149 -1.72 -13.75 20.36
N ALA A 150 -0.66 -14.20 19.70
CA ALA A 150 0.21 -15.28 20.15
C ALA A 150 0.88 -15.00 21.51
N ALA A 151 1.32 -16.05 22.22
CA ALA A 151 1.86 -15.96 23.57
C ALA A 151 3.14 -15.12 23.71
N HIS A 152 3.92 -14.94 22.64
CA HIS A 152 5.12 -14.09 22.63
C HIS A 152 4.80 -12.58 22.46
N MET A 153 3.53 -12.23 22.41
CA MET A 153 3.06 -10.84 22.40
C MET A 153 2.74 -10.44 23.84
N THR A 154 3.46 -9.46 24.36
CA THR A 154 3.23 -8.96 25.72
C THR A 154 2.14 -7.91 25.68
N GLU A 155 1.05 -8.13 26.42
CA GLU A 155 0.01 -7.11 26.61
C GLU A 155 0.58 -5.93 27.41
N ILE A 156 0.25 -4.72 26.99
CA ILE A 156 0.72 -3.47 27.61
C ILE A 156 -0.45 -2.51 27.84
N LEU A 157 -0.22 -1.53 28.69
CA LEU A 157 -1.18 -0.45 28.92
C LEU A 157 -1.20 0.52 27.74
N SER A 158 -2.34 1.22 27.59
CA SER A 158 -2.52 2.26 26.57
C SER A 158 -1.48 3.37 26.68
N GLU A 159 -1.10 3.76 27.90
CA GLU A 159 -0.10 4.81 28.15
C GLU A 159 1.25 4.47 27.54
N GLU A 160 1.72 3.23 27.70
CA GLU A 160 2.97 2.75 27.11
C GLU A 160 2.89 2.76 25.58
N TYR A 161 1.79 2.26 25.02
CA TYR A 161 1.56 2.24 23.58
C TYR A 161 1.58 3.67 22.98
N LEU A 162 0.88 4.60 23.61
CA LEU A 162 0.79 6.00 23.16
C LEU A 162 2.13 6.72 23.29
N ALA A 163 2.88 6.48 24.36
CA ALA A 163 4.23 7.04 24.53
C ALA A 163 5.19 6.53 23.43
N ALA A 164 5.19 5.23 23.16
CA ALA A 164 5.99 4.64 22.10
C ALA A 164 5.59 5.16 20.71
N ARG A 165 4.28 5.33 20.46
CA ARG A 165 3.78 5.87 19.19
C ARG A 165 4.27 7.30 18.96
N LYS A 166 4.17 8.15 19.98
CA LYS A 166 4.68 9.54 19.92
C LYS A 166 6.18 9.58 19.63
N GLN A 167 6.94 8.66 20.21
CA GLN A 167 8.38 8.57 19.97
C GLN A 167 8.70 8.09 18.54
N ALA A 168 7.96 7.10 18.02
CA ALA A 168 8.12 6.61 16.66
C ALA A 168 7.79 7.70 15.62
N GLU A 169 6.73 8.46 15.84
CA GLU A 169 6.34 9.60 14.99
C GLU A 169 7.39 10.71 15.00
N ALA A 170 8.04 10.97 16.14
CA ALA A 170 9.11 11.97 16.24
C ALA A 170 10.44 11.51 15.60
N SER A 171 10.58 10.21 15.32
CA SER A 171 11.81 9.61 14.75
C SER A 171 11.68 9.27 13.26
N SER A 172 10.50 9.46 12.66
CA SER A 172 10.18 9.15 11.26
C SER A 172 10.33 10.39 10.37
#